data_AF-A0A3D0QZD0-F1
#
_entry.id   AF-A0A3D0QZD0-F1
#
_cell.length_a   1.000
_cell.length_b   1.000
_cell.length_c   1.000
_cell.angle_alpha   90.00
_cell.angle_beta   90.00
_cell.angle_gamma   90.00
#
_symmetry.space_group_name_H-M   'P 1'
#
loop_
_entity.id
_entity.type
_entity.pdbx_description
1 polymer ?
#
loop_
_entity_poly.entity_id
_entity_poly.type
_entity_poly.pdbx_seq_one_letter_code
_entity_poly.pdbx_strand_id
1 'polypeptide(L)'
;MTPSVRTVLIVLAMTGLALSVAGCSGESRKETGDKAAEAITDRIDRETTETYRVTYEVTGEGVAAVEFNGGKGTATDPRLESVETPGTPWSTTVTLKGIAAPTVLALAGPEGSEVTCRIIHKGELLVEKSVAKPLAPASCVALSPIAE
;
A
#
# COMPACT_ATOMS: atom_id res chain seq x y z
N MET A 1 -9.90 34.98 68.25
CA MET A 1 -10.18 36.40 67.94
C MET A 1 -10.60 36.49 66.48
N THR A 2 -11.88 36.74 66.25
CA THR A 2 -12.51 37.21 65.01
C THR A 2 -12.08 38.67 64.71
N PRO A 3 -12.54 39.33 63.62
CA PRO A 3 -12.75 38.92 62.23
C PRO A 3 -12.15 39.95 61.24
N SER A 4 -12.16 39.69 59.93
CA SER A 4 -12.43 40.78 58.97
C SER A 4 -13.04 40.25 57.68
N VAL A 5 -14.36 40.35 57.69
CA VAL A 5 -15.27 40.38 56.55
C VAL A 5 -14.95 41.62 55.72
N ARG A 6 -14.78 41.47 54.41
CA ARG A 6 -15.12 42.53 53.46
C ARG A 6 -15.94 41.97 52.31
N THR A 7 -17.20 42.38 52.38
CA THR A 7 -18.32 42.15 51.48
C THR A 7 -18.19 42.96 50.18
N VAL A 8 -18.98 42.56 49.18
CA VAL A 8 -19.49 43.30 47.98
C VAL A 8 -18.45 43.61 46.88
N LEU A 9 -18.66 43.40 45.57
CA LEU A 9 -19.87 43.37 44.73
C LEU A 9 -19.73 42.32 43.60
N ILE A 10 -20.81 41.57 43.40
CA ILE A 10 -21.08 40.77 42.21
C ILE A 10 -21.32 41.74 41.04
N VAL A 11 -20.47 41.69 40.01
CA VAL A 11 -20.82 42.20 38.67
C VAL A 11 -21.00 40.98 37.78
N LEU A 12 -22.26 40.56 37.65
CA LEU A 12 -22.69 39.62 36.62
C LEU A 12 -22.61 40.37 35.28
N ALA A 13 -21.48 40.28 34.59
CA ALA A 13 -21.44 40.59 33.17
C ALA A 13 -22.08 39.40 32.44
N MET A 14 -23.41 39.44 32.27
CA MET A 14 -24.08 38.61 31.27
C MET A 14 -23.68 39.13 29.90
N THR A 15 -22.48 38.76 29.42
CA THR A 15 -22.20 38.78 27.99
C THR A 15 -23.02 37.66 27.38
N GLY A 16 -24.16 38.03 26.81
CA GLY A 16 -25.08 37.13 26.17
C GLY A 16 -24.35 36.26 25.15
N LEU A 17 -24.32 34.95 25.41
CA LEU A 17 -24.23 33.94 24.37
C LEU A 17 -25.52 34.03 23.56
N ALA A 18 -25.56 34.98 22.63
CA ALA A 18 -26.44 34.87 21.47
C ALA A 18 -25.91 33.72 20.62
N LEU A 19 -26.24 32.49 21.02
CA LEU A 19 -26.33 31.35 20.13
C LEU A 19 -27.56 31.58 19.25
N SER A 20 -27.50 32.60 18.39
CA SER A 20 -28.42 32.72 17.28
C SER A 20 -28.09 31.60 16.31
N VAL A 21 -29.05 30.70 16.15
CA VAL A 21 -29.08 29.70 15.10
C VAL A 21 -29.23 30.45 13.77
N ALA A 22 -28.12 31.02 13.29
CA ALA A 22 -27.98 31.46 11.91
C ALA A 22 -27.61 30.21 11.10
N GLY A 23 -28.50 29.87 10.17
CA GLY A 23 -28.42 28.67 9.36
C GLY A 23 -27.14 28.49 8.57
N CYS A 24 -27.07 27.35 7.89
CA CYS A 24 -26.07 26.97 6.91
C CYS A 24 -25.65 28.13 5.98
N SER A 25 -24.60 28.88 6.34
CA SER A 25 -23.77 29.57 5.36
C SER A 25 -23.00 28.50 4.60
N GLY A 26 -23.61 28.06 3.50
CA GLY A 26 -23.14 26.98 2.65
C GLY A 26 -21.80 27.23 1.97
N GLU A 27 -21.23 28.43 2.04
CA GLU A 27 -19.99 28.78 1.35
C GLU A 27 -18.73 28.31 2.08
N SER A 28 -18.61 28.53 3.39
CA SER A 28 -17.39 28.18 4.15
C SER A 28 -17.30 26.68 4.51
N ARG A 29 -18.44 26.00 4.63
CA ARG A 29 -18.49 24.54 4.83
C ARG A 29 -18.26 23.77 3.51
N LYS A 30 -18.72 24.34 2.39
CA LYS A 30 -18.45 23.80 1.05
C LYS A 30 -16.99 24.05 0.66
N GLU A 31 -16.42 25.22 0.89
CA GLU A 31 -15.00 25.47 0.59
C GLU A 31 -14.05 24.60 1.45
N THR A 32 -14.39 24.36 2.72
CA THR A 32 -13.61 23.45 3.58
C THR A 32 -13.82 21.98 3.19
N GLY A 33 -15.04 21.59 2.82
CA GLY A 33 -15.37 20.26 2.33
C GLY A 33 -14.74 19.96 0.98
N ASP A 34 -14.74 20.92 0.06
CA ASP A 34 -14.14 20.84 -1.26
C ASP A 34 -12.61 20.72 -1.13
N LYS A 35 -11.95 21.50 -0.27
CA LYS A 35 -10.51 21.35 0.04
C LYS A 35 -10.16 20.00 0.67
N ALA A 36 -11.02 19.48 1.57
CA ALA A 36 -10.81 18.17 2.16
C ALA A 36 -11.01 17.04 1.14
N ALA A 37 -12.02 17.17 0.27
CA ALA A 37 -12.25 16.23 -0.83
C ALA A 37 -11.10 16.25 -1.84
N GLU A 38 -10.62 17.44 -2.21
CA GLU A 38 -9.48 17.63 -3.12
C GLU A 38 -8.19 17.03 -2.55
N ALA A 39 -7.91 17.24 -1.26
CA ALA A 39 -6.75 16.63 -0.60
C ALA A 39 -6.85 15.09 -0.54
N ILE A 40 -8.06 14.53 -0.40
CA ILE A 40 -8.29 13.08 -0.42
C ILE A 40 -8.09 12.55 -1.84
N THR A 41 -8.64 13.21 -2.86
CA THR A 41 -8.47 12.80 -4.26
C THR A 41 -7.01 12.89 -4.68
N ASP A 42 -6.29 13.94 -4.32
CA ASP A 42 -4.86 14.08 -4.63
C ASP A 42 -4.01 12.99 -3.98
N ARG A 43 -4.40 12.55 -2.78
CA ARG A 43 -3.73 11.43 -2.11
C ARG A 43 -4.00 10.11 -2.83
N ILE A 44 -5.26 9.84 -3.19
CA ILE A 44 -5.63 8.63 -3.93
C ILE A 44 -4.98 8.61 -5.31
N ASP A 45 -4.98 9.74 -6.02
CA ASP A 45 -4.36 9.88 -7.34
C ASP A 45 -2.86 9.63 -7.25
N ARG A 46 -2.20 10.15 -6.20
CA ARG A 46 -0.80 9.85 -5.93
C ARG A 46 -0.56 8.37 -5.64
N GLU A 47 -1.30 7.79 -4.70
CA GLU A 47 -1.19 6.38 -4.33
C GLU A 47 -1.51 5.42 -5.48
N THR A 48 -2.21 5.86 -6.52
CA THR A 48 -2.52 5.06 -7.71
C THR A 48 -1.60 5.32 -8.90
N THR A 49 -0.96 6.50 -8.97
CA THR A 49 -0.08 6.90 -10.09
C THR A 49 1.40 6.77 -9.78
N GLU A 50 1.80 6.82 -8.50
CA GLU A 50 3.18 6.59 -8.11
C GLU A 50 3.65 5.20 -8.51
N THR A 51 4.95 5.05 -8.73
CA THR A 51 5.53 3.80 -9.20
C THR A 51 6.65 3.35 -8.29
N TYR A 52 6.85 2.04 -8.20
CA TYR A 52 7.92 1.45 -7.44
C TYR A 52 8.55 0.30 -8.21
N ARG A 53 9.84 0.06 -8.00
CA ARG A 53 10.58 -1.03 -8.64
C ARG A 53 10.70 -2.21 -7.70
N VAL A 54 10.49 -3.42 -8.22
CA VAL A 54 10.80 -4.66 -7.51
C VAL A 54 11.65 -5.56 -8.39
N THR A 55 12.58 -6.26 -7.75
CA THR A 55 13.31 -7.36 -8.37
C THR A 55 12.70 -8.66 -7.92
N TYR A 56 12.30 -9.49 -8.88
CA TYR A 56 11.95 -10.88 -8.65
C TYR A 56 13.18 -11.74 -8.86
N GLU A 57 13.40 -12.70 -7.97
CA GLU A 57 14.45 -13.70 -8.14
C GLU A 57 13.84 -15.10 -7.96
N VAL A 58 14.27 -16.03 -8.80
CA VAL A 58 13.88 -17.43 -8.73
C VAL A 58 15.12 -18.29 -8.82
N THR A 59 15.29 -19.18 -7.84
CA THR A 59 16.38 -20.14 -7.76
C THR A 59 15.83 -21.54 -7.59
N GLY A 60 16.63 -22.55 -7.92
CA GLY A 60 16.22 -23.95 -7.87
C GLY A 60 16.58 -24.67 -9.15
N GLU A 61 16.52 -26.00 -9.11
CA GLU A 61 16.80 -26.84 -10.26
C GLU A 61 15.50 -27.19 -10.99
N GLY A 62 15.56 -27.18 -12.33
CA GLY A 62 14.45 -27.65 -13.16
C GLY A 62 13.17 -26.82 -13.02
N VAL A 63 13.26 -25.48 -12.91
CA VAL A 63 12.08 -24.61 -12.93
C VAL A 63 11.37 -24.73 -14.29
N ALA A 64 10.08 -25.10 -14.25
CA ALA A 64 9.28 -25.32 -15.45
C ALA A 64 8.77 -24.00 -16.03
N ALA A 65 8.33 -23.08 -15.18
CA ALA A 65 7.82 -21.78 -15.59
C ALA A 65 7.94 -20.75 -14.46
N VAL A 66 8.02 -19.48 -14.83
CA VAL A 66 7.88 -18.36 -13.91
C VAL A 66 6.81 -17.41 -14.43
N GLU A 67 5.76 -17.20 -13.64
CA GLU A 67 4.72 -16.20 -13.90
C GLU A 67 4.87 -15.03 -12.93
N PHE A 68 4.80 -13.80 -13.39
CA PHE A 68 5.03 -12.63 -12.54
C PHE A 68 4.22 -11.40 -12.97
N ASN A 69 3.96 -10.50 -12.02
CA ASN A 69 3.37 -9.21 -12.34
C ASN A 69 4.41 -8.32 -13.03
N GLY A 70 4.29 -8.14 -14.35
CA GLY A 70 5.18 -7.32 -15.16
C GLY A 70 4.93 -5.80 -15.12
N GLY A 71 3.95 -5.35 -14.33
CA GLY A 71 3.55 -3.93 -14.27
C GLY A 71 2.56 -3.49 -15.35
N LYS A 72 1.96 -4.45 -16.05
CA LYS A 72 0.88 -4.23 -17.04
C LYS A 72 -0.48 -4.51 -16.41
N GLY A 73 -1.55 -3.92 -16.95
CA GLY A 73 -2.91 -4.07 -16.42
C GLY A 73 -3.23 -3.03 -15.35
N THR A 74 -4.18 -3.34 -14.48
CA THR A 74 -4.56 -2.51 -13.32
C THR A 74 -4.09 -3.18 -12.02
N ALA A 75 -4.21 -2.47 -10.89
CA ALA A 75 -3.84 -3.05 -9.60
C ALA A 75 -4.72 -4.23 -9.18
N THR A 76 -6.00 -4.22 -9.57
CA THR A 76 -6.98 -5.27 -9.26
C THR A 76 -7.07 -6.35 -10.34
N ASP A 77 -6.55 -6.08 -11.53
CA ASP A 77 -6.47 -7.00 -12.67
C ASP A 77 -5.09 -6.89 -13.34
N PRO A 78 -4.03 -7.40 -12.70
CA PRO A 78 -2.69 -7.36 -13.25
C PRO A 78 -2.58 -8.32 -14.43
N ARG A 79 -1.95 -7.87 -15.52
CA ARG A 79 -1.57 -8.77 -16.61
C ARG A 79 -0.23 -9.39 -16.29
N LEU A 80 -0.27 -10.67 -15.91
CA LEU A 80 0.92 -11.46 -15.64
C LEU A 80 1.70 -11.76 -16.92
N GLU A 81 3.01 -11.87 -16.78
CA GLU A 81 3.92 -12.34 -17.83
C GLU A 81 4.44 -13.72 -17.45
N SER A 82 4.66 -14.59 -18.43
CA SER A 82 5.22 -15.93 -18.22
C SER A 82 6.54 -16.09 -18.97
N VAL A 83 7.48 -16.81 -18.35
CA VAL A 83 8.69 -17.33 -18.97
C VAL A 83 8.74 -18.83 -18.76
N GLU A 84 8.72 -19.59 -19.85
CA GLU A 84 8.84 -21.04 -19.84
C GLU A 84 10.31 -21.46 -19.74
N THR A 85 10.60 -22.47 -18.92
CA THR A 85 11.93 -23.07 -18.73
C THR A 85 13.06 -22.03 -18.56
N PRO A 86 12.94 -21.08 -17.61
CA PRO A 86 13.98 -20.08 -17.41
C PRO A 86 15.26 -20.73 -16.89
N GLY A 87 16.41 -20.21 -17.32
CA GLY A 87 17.69 -20.55 -16.69
C GLY A 87 17.73 -20.00 -15.26
N THR A 88 18.20 -20.81 -14.30
CA THR A 88 18.34 -20.41 -12.90
C THR A 88 19.82 -20.17 -12.54
N PRO A 89 20.14 -19.16 -11.68
CA PRO A 89 19.22 -18.22 -11.05
C PRO A 89 18.60 -17.24 -12.07
N TRP A 90 17.28 -17.09 -12.01
CA TRP A 90 16.51 -16.16 -12.84
C TRP A 90 16.23 -14.88 -12.06
N SER A 91 16.34 -13.73 -12.71
CA SER A 91 16.03 -12.44 -12.10
C SER A 91 15.46 -11.46 -13.12
N THR A 92 14.51 -10.64 -12.69
CA THR A 92 14.01 -9.51 -13.47
C THR A 92 13.61 -8.36 -12.55
N THR A 93 13.81 -7.12 -12.99
CA THR A 93 13.33 -5.94 -12.29
C THR A 93 12.22 -5.26 -13.09
N VAL A 94 11.06 -5.10 -12.46
CA VAL A 94 9.88 -4.48 -13.07
C VAL A 94 9.51 -3.19 -12.34
N THR A 95 8.74 -2.33 -13.01
CA THR A 95 8.13 -1.14 -12.41
C THR A 95 6.64 -1.39 -12.26
N LEU A 96 6.14 -1.34 -11.02
CA LEU A 96 4.73 -1.48 -10.67
C LEU A 96 4.14 -0.13 -10.29
N LYS A 97 2.80 -0.03 -10.29
CA LYS A 97 2.07 1.22 -10.01
C LYS A 97 1.24 1.09 -8.75
N GLY A 98 1.35 2.09 -7.89
CA GLY A 98 0.50 2.31 -6.73
C GLY A 98 0.32 1.09 -5.85
N ILE A 99 -0.94 0.71 -5.63
CA ILE A 99 -1.32 -0.43 -4.79
C ILE A 99 -1.17 -1.81 -5.47
N ALA A 100 -0.76 -1.88 -6.74
CA ALA A 100 -0.60 -3.16 -7.43
C ALA A 100 0.38 -4.02 -6.65
N ALA A 101 0.02 -5.25 -6.28
CA ALA A 101 0.90 -6.11 -5.49
C ALA A 101 2.05 -6.69 -6.33
N PRO A 102 3.29 -6.71 -5.81
CA PRO A 102 4.37 -7.48 -6.43
C PRO A 102 4.12 -8.98 -6.22
N THR A 103 4.13 -9.73 -7.32
CA THR A 103 3.78 -11.15 -7.34
C THR A 103 4.70 -11.90 -8.30
N VAL A 104 5.24 -13.03 -7.83
CA VAL A 104 5.97 -14.00 -8.65
C VAL A 104 5.61 -15.43 -8.21
N LEU A 105 5.33 -16.28 -9.20
CA LEU A 105 5.04 -17.69 -9.08
C LEU A 105 6.13 -18.45 -9.83
N ALA A 106 6.82 -19.36 -9.16
CA ALA A 106 7.79 -20.24 -9.78
C ALA A 106 7.31 -21.69 -9.69
N LEU A 107 7.13 -22.35 -10.83
CA LEU A 107 6.68 -23.73 -10.89
C LEU A 107 7.89 -24.67 -10.94
N ALA A 108 8.01 -25.56 -9.95
CA ALA A 108 8.98 -26.64 -10.00
C ALA A 108 8.67 -27.62 -11.14
N GLY A 109 9.68 -28.10 -11.83
CA GLY A 109 9.54 -29.18 -12.80
C GLY A 109 9.25 -30.53 -12.16
N PRO A 110 9.00 -31.56 -12.99
CA PRO A 110 8.69 -32.93 -12.52
C PRO A 110 9.86 -33.57 -11.75
N GLU A 111 11.08 -33.17 -12.06
CA GLU A 111 12.31 -33.61 -11.37
C GLU A 111 12.83 -32.58 -10.35
N GLY A 112 12.10 -31.48 -10.15
CA GLY A 112 12.53 -30.35 -9.32
C GLY A 112 12.59 -30.70 -7.83
N SER A 113 13.74 -30.46 -7.21
CA SER A 113 14.03 -30.78 -5.81
C SER A 113 13.62 -29.67 -4.85
N GLU A 114 13.95 -28.43 -5.18
CA GLU A 114 13.58 -27.22 -4.44
C GLU A 114 13.53 -26.00 -5.37
N VAL A 115 12.50 -25.18 -5.23
CA VAL A 115 12.36 -23.88 -5.90
C VAL A 115 12.11 -22.80 -4.86
N THR A 116 12.84 -21.70 -4.96
CA THR A 116 12.70 -20.52 -4.10
C THR A 116 12.36 -19.31 -4.96
N CYS A 117 11.36 -18.53 -4.53
CA CYS A 117 11.09 -17.20 -5.06
C CYS A 117 11.46 -16.13 -4.02
N ARG A 118 11.88 -14.95 -4.50
CA ARG A 118 12.12 -13.74 -3.70
C ARG A 118 11.53 -12.51 -4.39
N ILE A 119 11.08 -11.56 -3.58
CA ILE A 119 10.72 -10.21 -4.02
C ILE A 119 11.55 -9.21 -3.23
N ILE A 120 12.27 -8.34 -3.94
CA ILE A 120 13.20 -7.37 -3.36
C ILE A 120 12.82 -5.97 -3.80
N HIS A 121 12.78 -5.01 -2.86
CA HIS A 121 12.59 -3.59 -3.13
C HIS A 121 13.74 -2.80 -2.51
N LYS A 122 14.45 -1.99 -3.30
CA LYS A 122 15.59 -1.16 -2.81
C LYS A 122 16.65 -1.96 -2.03
N GLY A 123 16.85 -3.24 -2.38
CA GLY A 123 17.78 -4.13 -1.70
C GLY A 123 17.22 -4.80 -0.44
N GLU A 124 16.01 -4.46 -0.01
CA GLU A 124 15.32 -5.10 1.10
C GLU A 124 14.46 -6.27 0.61
N LEU A 125 14.57 -7.41 1.28
CA LEU A 125 13.74 -8.58 1.02
C LEU A 125 12.33 -8.32 1.55
N LEU A 126 11.34 -8.25 0.65
CA LEU A 126 9.93 -8.13 1.03
C LEU A 126 9.33 -9.48 1.41
N VAL A 127 9.64 -10.52 0.63
CA VAL A 127 9.18 -11.89 0.87
C VAL A 127 10.10 -12.91 0.20
N GLU A 128 10.28 -14.04 0.86
CA GLU A 128 10.93 -15.25 0.34
C GLU A 128 10.05 -16.46 0.66
N LYS A 129 9.92 -17.37 -0.30
CA LYS A 129 9.32 -18.69 -0.05
C LYS A 129 10.05 -19.77 -0.83
N SER A 130 10.28 -20.90 -0.19
CA SER A 130 10.79 -22.14 -0.81
C SER A 130 9.73 -23.23 -0.82
N VAL A 131 9.76 -24.07 -1.84
CA VAL A 131 9.00 -25.32 -1.92
C VAL A 131 9.92 -26.44 -2.39
N ALA A 132 9.94 -27.54 -1.65
CA ALA A 132 10.71 -28.74 -1.96
C ALA A 132 9.80 -29.89 -2.37
N LYS A 133 9.00 -29.67 -3.41
CA LYS A 133 8.06 -30.68 -3.94
C LYS A 133 7.97 -30.53 -5.47
N PRO A 134 8.12 -31.63 -6.24
CA PRO A 134 7.91 -31.61 -7.67
C PRO A 134 6.56 -31.04 -8.06
N LEU A 135 6.51 -30.27 -9.15
CA LEU A 135 5.29 -29.64 -9.67
C LEU A 135 4.59 -28.68 -8.70
N ALA A 136 5.15 -28.42 -7.52
CA ALA A 136 4.57 -27.48 -6.58
C ALA A 136 5.03 -26.05 -6.92
N PRO A 137 4.13 -25.07 -6.88
CA PRO A 137 4.50 -23.68 -7.09
C PRO A 137 5.06 -23.04 -5.81
N ALA A 138 6.19 -22.34 -5.92
CA ALA A 138 6.61 -21.34 -4.95
C ALA A 138 5.92 -20.01 -5.31
N SER A 139 5.01 -19.53 -4.44
CA SER A 139 4.23 -18.31 -4.67
C SER A 139 4.63 -17.19 -3.70
N CYS A 140 5.31 -16.18 -4.22
CA CYS A 140 5.66 -14.98 -3.49
C CYS A 140 4.70 -13.85 -3.86
N VAL A 141 4.05 -13.29 -2.83
CA VAL A 141 3.17 -12.13 -2.92
C VAL A 141 3.51 -11.24 -1.73
N ALA A 142 3.76 -9.96 -1.98
CA ALA A 142 3.93 -8.97 -0.93
C ALA A 142 2.90 -7.85 -1.09
N LEU A 143 2.78 -6.98 -0.09
CA LEU A 143 2.07 -5.72 -0.24
C LEU A 143 2.90 -4.76 -1.09
N SER A 144 2.25 -3.79 -1.73
CA SER A 144 2.98 -2.69 -2.34
C SER A 144 3.75 -1.93 -1.25
N PRO A 145 5.08 -1.71 -1.39
CA PRO A 145 5.89 -1.03 -0.39
C PRO A 145 5.64 0.48 -0.34
N ILE A 146 4.77 1.00 -1.20
CA ILE A 146 4.37 2.41 -1.24
C ILE A 146 2.87 2.62 -0.97
N ALA A 147 2.13 1.55 -0.63
CA ALA A 147 0.74 1.68 -0.19
C ALA A 147 0.71 1.98 1.31
N GLU A 148 0.09 3.09 1.71
CA GLU A 148 -0.11 3.53 3.10
C GLU A 148 -1.54 3.30 3.60
#